data_AF-H5SE92-F1
#
_entry.id   AF-H5SE92-F1
#
_cell.length_a   1.000
_cell.length_b   1.000
_cell.length_c   1.000
_cell.angle_alpha   90.00
_cell.angle_beta   90.00
_cell.angle_gamma   90.00
#
_symmetry.space_group_name_H-M   'P 1'
#
loop_
_entity.id
_entity.type
_entity.pdbx_description
1 polymer ?
#
loop_
_entity_poly.entity_id
_entity_poly.type
_entity_poly.pdbx_seq_one_letter_code
_entity_poly.pdbx_strand_id
1 'polypeptide(L)'
;MRRQAIHLLKQQGVEEPDKYLASGRVAVVVVSAVLMPGVRKGDPLDVAVAVPEKDRTSSLRGGVLRRCELYEYADARALRGGEGPAGVVRGHALAVGQGPLLAGLDGTDESSRWRQARIWNGGRSLVDRDFVLLLQKDHQDARIAKLVADRINERFYGPMRDGGMRGMAAAKNNVQIVLKVPPQYRLNWPRYLRVVRQIPLYSSPQPTEVTSQQLARDLNAPAKCVVAALKLEAQGLTAVATLKQALHHEHPLVRFVAAEALAYLGEPAAGEVLAQAIAEEPRFQAYGLAALASLDEAISRVKLQELMRHPSPNVRYGAFRALRFLDEHEAAVQGDFINQSFYLHRVAPDSPSLVHLTTLGRAEVVLFGEDPVLLPPFSLQAGREFAVIAQSEDGRCIVSRFSAEKGVRREYSSLRLEDVIHTLGQLGATYPDVVEMLLQAQRIQCLSCRLAIDALPEAVSVRELAASGALETTAASAEDEREPSFGLLPNIFINPFQYRR
;
A
#
# COMPACT_ATOMS: atom_id res chain seq x y z
N MET A 1 18.41 -2.89 -25.07
CA MET A 1 18.97 -3.06 -23.71
C MET A 1 20.44 -2.72 -23.60
N ARG A 2 21.41 -3.53 -24.08
CA ARG A 2 22.86 -3.22 -23.90
C ARG A 2 23.28 -1.84 -24.43
N ARG A 3 22.83 -1.45 -25.62
CA ARG A 3 23.06 -0.09 -26.18
C ARG A 3 22.48 1.03 -25.30
N GLN A 4 21.30 0.83 -24.71
CA GLN A 4 20.69 1.79 -23.78
C GLN A 4 21.48 1.87 -22.47
N ALA A 5 21.96 0.74 -21.94
CA ALA A 5 22.81 0.72 -20.76
C ALA A 5 24.12 1.49 -20.98
N ILE A 6 24.76 1.32 -22.14
CA ILE A 6 25.96 2.09 -22.51
C ILE A 6 25.67 3.60 -22.54
N HIS A 7 24.56 4.00 -23.18
CA HIS A 7 24.15 5.41 -23.22
C HIS A 7 23.93 5.99 -21.82
N LEU A 8 23.23 5.24 -20.95
CA LEU A 8 22.97 5.64 -19.58
C LEU A 8 24.26 5.75 -18.75
N LEU A 9 25.21 4.81 -18.91
CA LEU A 9 26.51 4.87 -18.25
C LEU A 9 27.33 6.09 -18.69
N LYS A 10 27.29 6.46 -19.98
CA LYS A 10 27.92 7.70 -20.48
C LYS A 10 27.30 8.94 -19.84
N GLN A 11 25.97 9.00 -19.73
CA GLN A 11 25.28 10.10 -19.05
C GLN A 11 25.63 10.20 -17.57
N GLN A 12 26.03 9.09 -16.94
CA GLN A 12 26.50 9.04 -15.55
C GLN A 12 28.00 9.28 -15.40
N GLY A 13 28.72 9.66 -16.47
CA GLY A 13 30.15 9.97 -16.41
C GLY A 13 31.08 8.75 -16.37
N VAL A 14 30.62 7.57 -16.80
CA VAL A 14 31.50 6.40 -16.92
C VAL A 14 32.28 6.48 -18.22
N GLU A 15 33.61 6.61 -18.13
CA GLU A 15 34.51 6.81 -19.28
C GLU A 15 34.51 5.64 -20.27
N GLU A 16 34.58 4.39 -19.77
CA GLU A 16 34.61 3.18 -20.58
C GLU A 16 33.45 2.21 -20.24
N PRO A 17 32.21 2.50 -20.70
CA PRO A 17 31.04 1.69 -20.38
C PRO A 17 31.15 0.22 -20.78
N ASP A 18 31.80 -0.08 -21.90
CA ASP A 18 31.93 -1.45 -22.41
C ASP A 18 32.82 -2.31 -21.51
N LYS A 19 33.94 -1.76 -21.02
CA LYS A 19 34.81 -2.46 -20.06
C LYS A 19 34.13 -2.60 -18.71
N TYR A 20 33.39 -1.58 -18.28
CA TYR A 20 32.62 -1.63 -17.04
C TYR A 20 31.59 -2.76 -17.04
N LEU A 21 30.83 -2.91 -18.14
CA LEU A 21 29.87 -4.00 -18.32
C LEU A 21 30.53 -5.38 -18.45
N ALA A 22 31.79 -5.46 -18.90
CA ALA A 22 32.53 -6.71 -19.04
C ALA A 22 33.23 -7.17 -17.74
N SER A 23 33.18 -6.37 -16.66
CA SER A 23 33.89 -6.62 -15.39
C SER A 23 33.44 -7.86 -14.60
N GLY A 24 32.36 -8.53 -15.03
CA GLY A 24 31.77 -9.67 -14.32
C GLY A 24 31.07 -9.32 -13.00
N ARG A 25 31.17 -8.06 -12.54
CA ARG A 25 30.52 -7.53 -11.33
C ARG A 25 29.26 -6.71 -11.64
N VAL A 26 28.91 -6.57 -12.92
CA VAL A 26 27.80 -5.73 -13.38
C VAL A 26 26.85 -6.59 -14.19
N ALA A 27 25.56 -6.49 -13.88
CA ALA A 27 24.48 -7.13 -14.61
C ALA A 27 23.65 -6.08 -15.35
N VAL A 28 23.24 -6.38 -16.58
CA VAL A 28 22.23 -5.59 -17.28
C VAL A 28 20.85 -6.13 -16.89
N VAL A 29 20.00 -5.25 -16.37
CA VAL A 29 18.69 -5.62 -15.82
C VAL A 29 17.56 -4.85 -16.50
N VAL A 30 16.36 -5.44 -16.48
CA VAL A 30 15.10 -4.77 -16.80
C VAL A 30 14.55 -4.18 -15.51
N VAL A 31 14.26 -2.89 -15.53
CA VAL A 31 13.70 -2.17 -14.39
C VAL A 31 12.27 -1.76 -14.74
N SER A 32 11.34 -2.03 -13.85
CA SER A 32 9.93 -1.73 -14.05
C SER A 32 9.27 -1.33 -12.74
N ALA A 33 8.29 -0.44 -12.81
CA ALA A 33 7.53 0.02 -11.66
C ALA A 33 6.09 0.37 -12.06
N VAL A 34 5.18 0.38 -11.09
CA VAL A 34 3.78 0.70 -11.31
C VAL A 34 3.48 2.07 -10.70
N LEU A 35 3.04 3.01 -11.53
CA LEU A 35 2.51 4.28 -11.06
C LEU A 35 1.05 4.09 -10.66
N MET A 36 0.81 4.02 -9.35
CA MET A 36 -0.54 3.85 -8.82
C MET A 36 -1.47 5.00 -9.24
N PRO A 37 -2.78 4.75 -9.48
CA PRO A 37 -3.75 5.82 -9.70
C PRO A 37 -3.72 6.83 -8.55
N GLY A 38 -3.75 8.13 -8.87
CA GLY A 38 -3.69 9.20 -7.88
C GLY A 38 -2.28 9.57 -7.38
N VAL A 39 -1.22 8.89 -7.85
CA VAL A 39 0.17 9.20 -7.45
C VAL A 39 0.55 10.64 -7.81
N ARG A 40 1.28 11.32 -6.93
CA ARG A 40 1.79 12.67 -7.13
C ARG A 40 3.27 12.65 -7.47
N LYS A 41 3.73 13.72 -8.11
CA LYS A 41 5.16 13.96 -8.34
C LYS A 41 5.89 13.95 -6.99
N GLY A 42 6.97 13.17 -6.92
CA GLY A 42 7.77 12.99 -5.71
C GLY A 42 7.32 11.86 -4.80
N ASP A 43 6.14 11.27 -5.00
CA ASP A 43 5.71 10.13 -4.19
C ASP A 43 6.65 8.94 -4.38
N PRO A 44 6.96 8.21 -3.29
CA PRO A 44 7.78 7.02 -3.36
C PRO A 44 7.03 5.88 -4.05
N LEU A 45 7.78 5.01 -4.73
CA LEU A 45 7.24 3.81 -5.37
C LEU A 45 8.23 2.66 -5.32
N ASP A 46 7.71 1.45 -5.32
CA ASP A 46 8.51 0.23 -5.36
C ASP A 46 8.95 -0.06 -6.79
N VAL A 47 10.18 -0.54 -6.93
CA VAL A 47 10.80 -0.86 -8.22
C VAL A 47 11.08 -2.35 -8.24
N ALA A 48 10.69 -3.04 -9.31
CA ALA A 48 11.18 -4.39 -9.56
C ALA A 48 12.28 -4.37 -10.60
N VAL A 49 13.19 -5.32 -10.42
CA VAL A 49 14.40 -5.50 -11.20
C VAL A 49 14.46 -6.98 -11.58
N ALA A 50 14.62 -7.27 -12.86
CA ALA A 50 14.71 -8.63 -13.35
C ALA A 50 15.87 -8.77 -14.34
N VAL A 51 16.56 -9.90 -14.28
CA VAL A 51 17.55 -10.27 -15.29
C VAL A 51 16.81 -10.68 -16.57
N PRO A 52 17.20 -10.15 -17.76
CA PRO A 52 16.67 -10.61 -19.04
C PRO A 52 16.89 -12.11 -19.23
N GLU A 53 15.93 -12.81 -19.85
CA GLU A 53 15.98 -14.27 -20.01
C GLU A 53 17.30 -14.78 -20.61
N LYS A 54 17.80 -14.11 -21.66
CA LYS A 54 19.01 -14.47 -22.41
C LYS A 54 20.33 -14.00 -21.78
N ASP A 55 20.29 -13.39 -20.60
CA ASP A 55 21.49 -12.91 -19.90
C ASP A 55 22.10 -14.02 -19.00
N ARG A 56 23.44 -14.03 -18.86
CA ARG A 56 24.18 -15.04 -18.09
C ARG A 56 24.21 -14.77 -16.58
N THR A 57 23.66 -13.66 -16.13
CA THR A 57 23.63 -13.29 -14.70
C THR A 57 22.88 -14.33 -13.88
N SER A 58 23.57 -14.95 -12.92
CA SER A 58 23.04 -16.00 -12.05
C SER A 58 22.33 -15.48 -10.81
N SER A 59 22.72 -14.30 -10.29
CA SER A 59 22.15 -13.73 -9.08
C SER A 59 22.25 -12.20 -9.04
N LEU A 60 21.21 -11.56 -8.51
CA LEU A 60 21.14 -10.14 -8.17
C LEU A 60 21.43 -9.87 -6.68
N ARG A 61 21.72 -10.92 -5.89
CA ARG A 61 21.94 -10.82 -4.43
C ARG A 61 23.12 -9.90 -4.11
N GLY A 62 22.90 -8.94 -3.23
CA GLY A 62 23.89 -7.93 -2.83
C GLY A 62 24.16 -6.84 -3.89
N GLY A 63 23.36 -6.80 -4.97
CA GLY A 63 23.48 -5.77 -5.99
C GLY A 63 22.91 -4.42 -5.56
N VAL A 64 23.32 -3.35 -6.25
CA VAL A 64 22.75 -1.99 -6.09
C VAL A 64 22.37 -1.47 -7.47
N LEU A 65 21.12 -1.03 -7.63
CA LEU A 65 20.66 -0.38 -8.84
C LEU A 65 21.14 1.07 -8.90
N ARG A 66 21.88 1.39 -9.96
CA ARG A 66 22.22 2.78 -10.32
C ARG A 66 21.00 3.54 -10.82
N ARG A 67 20.99 4.87 -10.62
CA ARG A 67 19.91 5.78 -11.06
C ARG A 67 19.41 5.45 -12.46
N CYS A 68 18.17 4.99 -12.55
CA CYS A 68 17.53 4.53 -13.78
C CYS A 68 16.21 5.28 -13.96
N GLU A 69 16.07 6.00 -15.07
CA GLU A 69 14.81 6.65 -15.43
C GLU A 69 13.89 5.66 -16.16
N LEU A 70 12.62 5.69 -15.80
CA LEU A 70 11.58 4.81 -16.28
C LEU A 70 10.65 5.55 -17.23
N TYR A 71 10.26 4.85 -18.30
CA TYR A 71 9.53 5.40 -19.43
C TYR A 71 8.36 4.47 -19.78
N GLU A 72 7.28 5.06 -20.28
CA GLU A 72 6.25 4.31 -20.98
C GLU A 72 6.68 4.07 -22.43
N TYR A 73 6.42 2.86 -22.91
CA TYR A 73 6.69 2.45 -24.28
C TYR A 73 5.38 2.03 -24.91
N ALA A 74 5.04 2.65 -26.04
CA ALA A 74 3.84 2.35 -26.79
C ALA A 74 4.19 1.87 -28.20
N ASP A 75 3.34 1.03 -28.77
CA ASP A 75 3.45 0.65 -30.17
C ASP A 75 3.10 1.86 -31.05
N ALA A 76 4.04 2.27 -31.89
CA ALA A 76 3.88 3.34 -32.88
C ALA A 76 2.64 3.15 -33.73
N ARG A 77 2.32 1.90 -34.07
CA ARG A 77 1.15 1.55 -34.89
C ARG A 77 -0.15 1.75 -34.12
N ALA A 78 -0.18 1.39 -32.84
CA ALA A 78 -1.32 1.62 -31.97
C ALA A 78 -1.59 3.12 -31.77
N LEU A 79 -0.53 3.93 -31.63
CA LEU A 79 -0.65 5.39 -31.51
C LEU A 79 -1.15 6.07 -32.80
N ARG A 80 -0.93 5.44 -33.97
CA ARG A 80 -1.33 5.94 -35.30
C ARG A 80 -2.63 5.33 -35.83
N GLY A 81 -3.43 4.70 -34.97
CA GLY A 81 -4.71 4.11 -35.39
C GLY A 81 -4.58 2.89 -36.30
N GLY A 82 -3.46 2.16 -36.25
CA GLY A 82 -3.25 0.92 -37.00
C GLY A 82 -2.42 1.07 -38.27
N GLU A 83 -1.99 2.28 -38.63
CA GLU A 83 -1.26 2.58 -39.87
C GLU A 83 0.24 2.84 -39.64
N GLY A 84 1.06 2.43 -40.61
CA GLY A 84 2.51 2.66 -40.63
C GLY A 84 3.36 1.52 -40.04
N PRO A 85 4.70 1.69 -40.04
CA PRO A 85 5.63 0.67 -39.57
C PRO A 85 5.48 0.43 -38.07
N ALA A 86 5.53 -0.84 -37.66
CA ALA A 86 5.62 -1.22 -36.26
C ALA A 86 6.92 -0.69 -35.66
N GLY A 87 6.85 -0.15 -34.45
CA GLY A 87 8.00 0.44 -33.78
C GLY A 87 7.66 0.80 -32.35
N VAL A 88 8.66 0.86 -31.49
CA VAL A 88 8.46 1.24 -30.09
C VAL A 88 8.72 2.73 -29.95
N VAL A 89 7.70 3.51 -29.56
CA VAL A 89 7.84 4.93 -29.23
C VAL A 89 8.06 5.06 -27.74
N ARG A 90 9.12 5.77 -27.37
CA ARG A 90 9.44 6.12 -25.98
C ARG A 90 8.73 7.42 -25.62
N GLY A 91 7.96 7.41 -24.54
CA GLY A 91 7.36 8.61 -23.97
C GLY A 91 8.34 9.44 -23.13
N HIS A 92 7.81 10.35 -22.31
CA HIS A 92 8.58 11.12 -21.34
C HIS A 92 8.99 10.26 -20.14
N ALA A 93 9.97 10.73 -19.35
CA ALA A 93 10.35 10.07 -18.12
C ALA A 93 9.22 10.22 -17.09
N LEU A 94 8.74 9.09 -16.55
CA LEU A 94 7.60 9.06 -15.64
C LEU A 94 8.01 8.78 -14.18
N ALA A 95 9.13 8.08 -13.99
CA ALA A 95 9.68 7.77 -12.68
C ALA A 95 11.20 7.62 -12.74
N VAL A 96 11.84 7.61 -11.58
CA VAL A 96 13.27 7.27 -11.43
C VAL A 96 13.41 6.23 -10.32
N GLY A 97 14.27 5.23 -10.51
CA GLY A 97 14.56 4.18 -9.52
C GLY A 97 16.05 4.04 -9.23
N GLN A 98 16.39 3.82 -7.96
CA GLN A 98 17.76 3.55 -7.48
C GLN A 98 17.74 2.88 -6.11
N GLY A 99 18.79 2.14 -5.75
CA GLY A 99 18.97 1.61 -4.39
C GLY A 99 19.40 0.14 -4.32
N PRO A 100 19.61 -0.39 -3.09
CA PRO A 100 20.03 -1.78 -2.86
C PRO A 100 18.95 -2.77 -3.31
N LEU A 101 19.38 -3.88 -3.88
CA LEU A 101 18.50 -4.93 -4.39
C LEU A 101 18.16 -5.95 -3.32
N LEU A 102 16.87 -6.22 -3.18
CA LEU A 102 16.33 -7.33 -2.40
C LEU A 102 15.97 -8.47 -3.33
N ALA A 103 16.89 -9.42 -3.48
CA ALA A 103 16.69 -10.63 -4.27
C ALA A 103 16.23 -11.79 -3.39
N GLY A 104 15.56 -12.79 -3.97
CA GLY A 104 15.20 -14.01 -3.24
C GLY A 104 13.83 -14.01 -2.57
N LEU A 105 13.01 -12.96 -2.75
CA LEU A 105 11.62 -12.92 -2.28
C LEU A 105 10.59 -13.33 -3.33
N ASP A 106 10.88 -13.04 -4.60
CA ASP A 106 10.00 -13.32 -5.73
C ASP A 106 10.54 -14.48 -6.55
N GLY A 107 9.68 -15.40 -6.99
CA GLY A 107 10.05 -16.49 -7.91
C GLY A 107 9.52 -17.85 -7.48
N THR A 108 8.99 -18.59 -8.44
CA THR A 108 8.43 -19.94 -8.24
C THR A 108 9.51 -20.98 -7.91
N ASP A 109 10.68 -20.84 -8.53
CA ASP A 109 11.81 -21.77 -8.41
C ASP A 109 13.08 -21.07 -7.91
N GLU A 110 14.01 -21.82 -7.30
CA GLU A 110 15.22 -21.26 -6.69
C GLU A 110 16.09 -20.47 -7.68
N SER A 111 16.25 -20.94 -8.92
CA SER A 111 17.07 -20.27 -9.94
C SER A 111 16.49 -18.93 -10.39
N SER A 112 15.17 -18.86 -10.52
CA SER A 112 14.43 -17.64 -10.86
C SER A 112 14.44 -16.64 -9.70
N ARG A 113 14.45 -17.15 -8.45
CA ARG A 113 14.37 -16.31 -7.24
C ARG A 113 15.54 -15.35 -7.08
N TRP A 114 16.72 -15.78 -7.51
CA TRP A 114 17.93 -14.95 -7.45
C TRP A 114 18.09 -14.01 -8.66
N ARG A 115 17.34 -14.23 -9.74
CA ARG A 115 17.35 -13.41 -10.96
C ARG A 115 16.28 -12.30 -10.95
N GLN A 116 15.52 -12.22 -9.87
CA GLN A 116 14.53 -11.17 -9.61
C GLN A 116 14.87 -10.46 -8.30
N ALA A 117 14.64 -9.15 -8.26
CA ALA A 117 14.83 -8.36 -7.08
C ALA A 117 13.85 -7.18 -7.02
N ARG A 118 13.63 -6.65 -5.81
CA ARG A 118 12.88 -5.42 -5.58
C ARG A 118 13.74 -4.35 -4.91
N ILE A 119 13.30 -3.11 -5.05
CA ILE A 119 13.81 -1.96 -4.29
C ILE A 119 12.59 -1.21 -3.76
N TRP A 120 12.47 -1.16 -2.44
CA TRP A 120 11.28 -0.58 -1.81
C TRP A 120 11.48 0.87 -1.51
N ASN A 121 10.50 1.70 -1.87
CA ASN A 121 10.63 3.16 -1.88
C ASN A 121 11.91 3.66 -2.59
N GLY A 122 12.53 2.84 -3.44
CA GLY A 122 13.71 3.21 -4.22
C GLY A 122 13.35 4.02 -5.46
N GLY A 123 12.06 4.07 -5.79
CA GLY A 123 11.51 4.86 -6.88
C GLY A 123 10.94 6.20 -6.42
N ARG A 124 10.91 7.18 -7.33
CA ARG A 124 10.16 8.44 -7.18
C ARG A 124 9.37 8.71 -8.46
N SER A 125 8.09 9.07 -8.31
CA SER A 125 7.29 9.55 -9.43
C SER A 125 7.80 10.91 -9.90
N LEU A 126 7.87 11.12 -11.21
CA LEU A 126 8.23 12.41 -11.83
C LEU A 126 7.00 13.21 -12.28
N VAL A 127 5.81 12.60 -12.20
CA VAL A 127 4.55 13.15 -12.73
C VAL A 127 3.41 13.04 -11.71
N ASP A 128 2.37 13.85 -11.91
CA ASP A 128 1.09 13.68 -11.26
C ASP A 128 0.17 12.81 -12.13
N ARG A 129 -0.53 11.86 -11.49
CA ARG A 129 -1.52 10.99 -12.15
C ARG A 129 -2.92 11.27 -11.58
N ASP A 130 -3.53 12.34 -12.07
CA ASP A 130 -4.91 12.69 -11.70
C ASP A 130 -5.93 11.70 -12.28
N PHE A 131 -7.10 11.63 -11.66
CA PHE A 131 -8.23 10.88 -12.19
C PHE A 131 -8.97 11.73 -13.22
N VAL A 132 -9.62 11.09 -14.20
CA VAL A 132 -10.42 11.77 -15.21
C VAL A 132 -11.78 11.09 -15.31
N LEU A 133 -12.85 11.86 -15.07
CA LEU A 133 -14.20 11.47 -15.43
C LEU A 133 -14.44 11.83 -16.89
N LEU A 134 -15.00 10.89 -17.63
CA LEU A 134 -15.44 11.09 -19.01
C LEU A 134 -16.95 11.17 -19.03
N LEU A 135 -17.48 12.25 -19.61
CA LEU A 135 -18.90 12.37 -19.88
C LEU A 135 -19.30 11.36 -20.98
N GLN A 136 -20.45 10.71 -20.76
CA GLN A 136 -21.09 9.87 -21.76
C GLN A 136 -21.41 10.69 -23.01
N LYS A 137 -21.42 10.05 -24.17
CA LYS A 137 -21.56 10.71 -25.49
C LYS A 137 -22.74 11.69 -25.54
N ASP A 138 -23.88 11.29 -24.99
CA ASP A 138 -25.13 12.08 -25.03
C ASP A 138 -25.12 13.29 -24.06
N HIS A 139 -24.08 13.43 -23.26
CA HIS A 139 -23.92 14.47 -22.24
C HIS A 139 -22.63 15.29 -22.41
N GLN A 140 -21.95 15.20 -23.57
CA GLN A 140 -20.70 15.92 -23.87
C GLN A 140 -20.93 17.41 -24.16
N ASP A 141 -21.37 18.15 -23.15
CA ASP A 141 -21.62 19.57 -23.20
C ASP A 141 -20.78 20.31 -22.14
N ALA A 142 -20.26 21.49 -22.50
CA ALA A 142 -19.40 22.27 -21.61
C ALA A 142 -20.11 22.76 -20.34
N ARG A 143 -21.42 23.03 -20.40
CA ARG A 143 -22.24 23.42 -19.25
C ARG A 143 -22.45 22.23 -18.32
N ILE A 144 -22.67 21.04 -18.87
CA ILE A 144 -22.78 19.80 -18.08
C ILE A 144 -21.45 19.49 -17.40
N ALA A 145 -20.32 19.56 -18.13
CA ALA A 145 -18.99 19.35 -17.56
C ALA A 145 -18.71 20.30 -16.39
N LYS A 146 -19.06 21.58 -16.56
CA LYS A 146 -18.94 22.58 -15.50
C LYS A 146 -19.87 22.29 -14.32
N LEU A 147 -21.14 21.97 -14.56
CA LEU A 147 -22.10 21.59 -13.51
C LEU A 147 -21.60 20.41 -12.67
N VAL A 148 -21.08 19.37 -13.33
CA VAL A 148 -20.50 18.20 -12.65
C VAL A 148 -19.32 18.63 -11.77
N ALA A 149 -18.39 19.42 -12.31
CA ALA A 149 -17.24 19.91 -11.54
C ALA A 149 -17.67 20.76 -10.34
N ASP A 150 -18.64 21.67 -10.52
CA ASP A 150 -19.15 22.55 -9.48
C ASP A 150 -19.84 21.73 -8.36
N ARG A 151 -20.69 20.76 -8.70
CA ARG A 151 -21.34 19.87 -7.73
C ARG A 151 -20.35 19.01 -6.95
N ILE A 152 -19.29 18.52 -7.58
CA ILE A 152 -18.22 17.80 -6.88
C ILE A 152 -17.50 18.75 -5.92
N ASN A 153 -17.22 19.99 -6.34
CA ASN A 153 -16.52 20.98 -5.53
C ASN A 153 -17.35 21.47 -4.34
N GLU A 154 -18.68 21.56 -4.47
CA GLU A 154 -19.57 21.87 -3.35
C GLU A 154 -19.49 20.83 -2.23
N ARG A 155 -19.34 19.54 -2.58
CA ARG A 155 -19.14 18.45 -1.60
C ARG A 155 -17.70 18.31 -1.14
N PHE A 156 -16.75 18.53 -2.05
CA PHE A 156 -15.33 18.28 -1.87
C PHE A 156 -14.53 19.54 -2.18
N TYR A 157 -14.35 20.34 -1.14
CA TYR A 157 -13.50 21.51 -1.12
C TYR A 157 -12.52 21.37 0.04
N GLY A 158 -11.23 21.62 -0.18
CA GLY A 158 -10.29 21.44 0.92
C GLY A 158 -8.86 21.82 0.61
N PRO A 159 -7.99 21.70 1.63
CA PRO A 159 -6.58 21.99 1.51
C PRO A 159 -5.90 20.94 0.63
N MET A 160 -5.03 21.43 -0.25
CA MET A 160 -4.11 20.62 -1.03
C MET A 160 -2.77 20.49 -0.30
N ARG A 161 -1.91 19.58 -0.77
CA ARG A 161 -0.55 19.38 -0.23
C ARG A 161 0.33 20.64 -0.24
N ASP A 162 0.03 21.61 -1.12
CA ASP A 162 0.70 22.91 -1.21
C ASP A 162 0.12 23.95 -0.22
N GLY A 163 -0.81 23.57 0.64
CA GLY A 163 -1.47 24.45 1.61
C GLY A 163 -2.57 25.34 0.99
N GLY A 164 -2.81 25.25 -0.32
CA GLY A 164 -3.86 26.01 -0.99
C GLY A 164 -5.23 25.36 -0.86
N MET A 165 -6.28 26.15 -0.61
CA MET A 165 -7.67 25.69 -0.68
C MET A 165 -8.12 25.66 -2.15
N ARG A 166 -8.54 24.49 -2.64
CA ARG A 166 -9.02 24.34 -4.03
C ARG A 166 -10.14 23.32 -4.10
N GLY A 167 -10.98 23.48 -5.13
CA GLY A 167 -11.90 22.44 -5.56
C GLY A 167 -11.16 21.18 -6.02
N MET A 168 -11.77 20.02 -5.80
CA MET A 168 -11.22 18.72 -6.17
C MET A 168 -11.50 18.34 -7.63
N ALA A 169 -12.39 19.07 -8.31
CA ALA A 169 -12.75 18.84 -9.71
C ALA A 169 -12.52 20.08 -10.59
N ALA A 170 -12.07 19.84 -11.82
CA ALA A 170 -11.95 20.86 -12.84
C ALA A 170 -12.37 20.33 -14.22
N ALA A 171 -13.39 20.93 -14.83
CA ALA A 171 -13.74 20.67 -16.21
C ALA A 171 -12.61 21.16 -17.14
N LYS A 172 -12.00 20.26 -17.90
CA LYS A 172 -10.92 20.60 -18.85
C LYS A 172 -11.45 20.95 -20.23
N ASN A 173 -12.52 20.28 -20.64
CA ASN A 173 -13.24 20.53 -21.89
C ASN A 173 -14.69 20.02 -21.73
N ASN A 174 -15.45 19.94 -22.82
CA ASN A 174 -16.83 19.44 -22.84
C ASN A 174 -16.96 17.91 -22.62
N VAL A 175 -15.86 17.19 -22.38
CA VAL A 175 -15.85 15.73 -22.21
C VAL A 175 -15.20 15.30 -20.90
N GLN A 176 -14.14 15.99 -20.48
CA GLN A 176 -13.23 15.54 -19.43
C GLN A 176 -13.34 16.44 -18.19
N ILE A 177 -13.59 15.82 -17.04
CA ILE A 177 -13.45 16.45 -15.73
C ILE A 177 -12.27 15.79 -15.01
N VAL A 178 -11.24 16.58 -14.70
CA VAL A 178 -10.08 16.12 -13.93
C VAL A 178 -10.45 16.15 -12.44
N LEU A 179 -10.13 15.07 -11.75
CA LEU A 179 -10.35 14.91 -10.32
C LEU A 179 -9.03 14.74 -9.56
N LYS A 180 -8.96 15.43 -8.43
CA LYS A 180 -7.93 15.29 -7.41
C LYS A 180 -8.54 14.58 -6.20
N VAL A 181 -7.73 13.77 -5.53
CA VAL A 181 -8.18 13.02 -4.35
C VAL A 181 -8.00 13.89 -3.09
N PRO A 182 -9.07 14.11 -2.29
CA PRO A 182 -8.95 14.81 -1.02
C PRO A 182 -8.05 14.06 -0.02
N PRO A 183 -7.38 14.75 0.92
CA PRO A 183 -6.53 14.10 1.92
C PRO A 183 -7.22 12.97 2.70
N GLN A 184 -8.49 13.15 3.06
CA GLN A 184 -9.32 12.17 3.77
C GLN A 184 -9.52 10.86 2.98
N TYR A 185 -9.48 10.90 1.65
CA TYR A 185 -9.66 9.69 0.82
C TYR A 185 -8.35 9.15 0.25
N ARG A 186 -7.19 9.74 0.61
CA ARG A 186 -5.86 9.32 0.15
C ARG A 186 -5.61 7.83 0.31
N LEU A 187 -6.12 7.24 1.40
CA LEU A 187 -5.91 5.85 1.79
C LEU A 187 -6.97 4.90 1.18
N ASN A 188 -8.02 5.46 0.59
CA ASN A 188 -9.10 4.74 -0.07
C ASN A 188 -9.72 5.57 -1.23
N TRP A 189 -8.90 5.91 -2.23
CA TRP A 189 -9.39 6.64 -3.39
C TRP A 189 -10.48 5.88 -4.16
N PRO A 190 -10.56 4.52 -4.15
CA PRO A 190 -11.69 3.84 -4.78
C PRO A 190 -13.03 4.20 -4.14
N ARG A 191 -13.09 4.38 -2.82
CA ARG A 191 -14.28 4.90 -2.16
C ARG A 191 -14.63 6.31 -2.64
N TYR A 192 -13.64 7.20 -2.75
CA TYR A 192 -13.85 8.55 -3.26
C TYR A 192 -14.55 8.54 -4.63
N LEU A 193 -14.08 7.72 -5.56
CA LEU A 193 -14.70 7.62 -6.88
C LEU A 193 -16.14 7.07 -6.81
N ARG A 194 -16.42 6.12 -5.91
CA ARG A 194 -17.78 5.62 -5.70
C ARG A 194 -18.70 6.71 -5.18
N VAL A 195 -18.25 7.49 -4.19
CA VAL A 195 -19.03 8.59 -3.60
C VAL A 195 -19.26 9.70 -4.62
N VAL A 196 -18.24 10.09 -5.39
CA VAL A 196 -18.36 11.10 -6.46
C VAL A 196 -19.44 10.71 -7.48
N ARG A 197 -19.55 9.42 -7.82
CA ARG A 197 -20.59 8.91 -8.74
C ARG A 197 -22.01 8.96 -8.16
N GLN A 198 -22.15 9.08 -6.83
CA GLN A 198 -23.45 9.19 -6.16
C GLN A 198 -23.87 10.65 -5.92
N ILE A 199 -23.05 11.65 -6.30
CA ILE A 199 -23.42 13.06 -6.14
C ILE A 199 -24.56 13.41 -7.12
N PRO A 200 -25.70 13.91 -6.63
CA PRO A 200 -26.80 14.32 -7.49
C PRO A 200 -26.43 15.58 -8.29
N LEU A 201 -26.58 15.51 -9.62
CA LEU A 201 -26.29 16.63 -10.53
C LEU A 201 -27.34 17.73 -10.47
N TYR A 202 -28.60 17.33 -10.45
CA TYR A 202 -29.75 18.22 -10.32
C TYR A 202 -30.37 17.98 -8.96
N SER A 203 -30.04 18.84 -8.00
CA SER A 203 -30.69 18.81 -6.69
C SER A 203 -31.69 19.94 -6.60
N SER A 204 -32.91 19.64 -6.14
CA SER A 204 -33.73 20.65 -5.46
C SER A 204 -32.94 21.13 -4.24
N PRO A 205 -32.98 22.42 -3.85
CA PRO A 205 -32.18 22.99 -2.76
C PRO A 205 -32.37 22.29 -1.40
N GLN A 206 -33.39 21.45 -1.26
CA GLN A 206 -33.52 20.50 -0.16
C GLN A 206 -33.82 19.10 -0.74
N PRO A 207 -33.16 18.02 -0.25
CA PRO A 207 -33.63 16.68 -0.53
C PRO A 207 -35.08 16.59 -0.05
N THR A 208 -36.00 16.19 -0.94
CA THR A 208 -37.39 15.99 -0.54
C THR A 208 -37.43 15.01 0.61
N GLU A 209 -38.28 15.28 1.62
CA GLU A 209 -38.42 14.40 2.79
C GLU A 209 -38.61 12.94 2.38
N VAL A 210 -39.31 12.71 1.26
CA VAL A 210 -39.53 11.40 0.64
C VAL A 210 -38.22 10.71 0.25
N THR A 211 -37.27 11.41 -0.39
CA THR A 211 -35.98 10.82 -0.78
C THR A 211 -35.10 10.52 0.43
N SER A 212 -35.09 11.41 1.43
CA SER A 212 -34.35 11.19 2.68
C SER A 212 -34.90 10.00 3.46
N GLN A 213 -36.23 9.88 3.56
CA GLN A 213 -36.89 8.73 4.18
C GLN A 213 -36.63 7.43 3.41
N GLN A 214 -36.60 7.47 2.08
CA GLN A 214 -36.30 6.30 1.27
C GLN A 214 -34.85 5.83 1.49
N LEU A 215 -33.88 6.74 1.50
CA LEU A 215 -32.48 6.40 1.79
C LEU A 215 -32.30 5.85 3.21
N ALA A 216 -33.02 6.38 4.20
CA ALA A 216 -33.02 5.83 5.55
C ALA A 216 -33.58 4.40 5.60
N ARG A 217 -34.66 4.12 4.86
CA ARG A 217 -35.22 2.76 4.72
C ARG A 217 -34.23 1.82 4.03
N ASP A 218 -33.63 2.25 2.93
CA ASP A 218 -32.67 1.45 2.18
C ASP A 218 -31.38 1.20 2.98
N LEU A 219 -30.96 2.14 3.85
CA LEU A 219 -29.84 1.96 4.76
C LEU A 219 -30.10 0.85 5.78
N ASN A 220 -31.33 0.77 6.32
CA ASN A 220 -31.70 -0.27 7.28
C ASN A 220 -31.95 -1.65 6.62
N ALA A 221 -32.02 -1.72 5.29
CA ALA A 221 -32.15 -2.98 4.56
C ALA A 221 -30.77 -3.55 4.21
N PRO A 222 -30.35 -4.71 4.76
CA PRO A 222 -29.01 -5.27 4.53
C PRO A 222 -28.64 -5.43 3.05
N ALA A 223 -29.59 -5.79 2.19
CA ALA A 223 -29.38 -5.93 0.75
C ALA A 223 -29.08 -4.59 0.01
N LYS A 224 -29.48 -3.45 0.58
CA LYS A 224 -29.34 -2.12 -0.06
C LYS A 224 -28.42 -1.17 0.69
N CYS A 225 -28.04 -1.52 1.92
CA CYS A 225 -27.37 -0.63 2.85
C CYS A 225 -26.03 -0.06 2.33
N VAL A 226 -25.25 -0.84 1.57
CA VAL A 226 -23.96 -0.41 1.02
C VAL A 226 -24.13 0.79 0.07
N VAL A 227 -25.06 0.69 -0.88
CA VAL A 227 -25.32 1.76 -1.85
C VAL A 227 -25.99 2.94 -1.17
N ALA A 228 -26.92 2.69 -0.24
CA ALA A 228 -27.59 3.73 0.53
C ALA A 228 -26.58 4.57 1.35
N ALA A 229 -25.62 3.92 2.01
CA ALA A 229 -24.56 4.58 2.77
C ALA A 229 -23.68 5.48 1.88
N LEU A 230 -23.30 5.01 0.67
CA LEU A 230 -22.53 5.83 -0.28
C LEU A 230 -23.32 7.06 -0.77
N LYS A 231 -24.63 6.91 -1.02
CA LYS A 231 -25.52 8.03 -1.39
C LYS A 231 -25.64 9.05 -0.26
N LEU A 232 -25.78 8.57 0.98
CA LEU A 232 -25.81 9.42 2.18
C LEU A 232 -24.47 10.16 2.38
N GLU A 233 -23.32 9.49 2.19
CA GLU A 233 -22.00 10.12 2.25
C GLU A 233 -21.79 11.21 1.18
N ALA A 234 -22.36 11.00 -0.02
CA ALA A 234 -22.35 11.96 -1.11
C ALA A 234 -23.21 13.21 -0.80
N GLN A 235 -24.27 13.09 0.02
CA GLN A 235 -25.04 14.24 0.51
C GLN A 235 -24.26 15.08 1.52
N GLY A 236 -23.31 14.48 2.24
CA GLY A 236 -22.48 15.18 3.22
C GLY A 236 -23.12 15.27 4.61
N LEU A 237 -22.92 16.39 5.29
CA LEU A 237 -23.24 16.54 6.72
C LEU A 237 -24.73 16.37 7.06
N THR A 238 -25.63 16.61 6.10
CA THR A 238 -27.08 16.42 6.31
C THR A 238 -27.46 14.97 6.59
N ALA A 239 -26.64 14.01 6.17
CA ALA A 239 -26.89 12.59 6.36
C ALA A 239 -26.40 12.04 7.71
N VAL A 240 -25.62 12.81 8.48
CA VAL A 240 -24.97 12.36 9.71
C VAL A 240 -25.97 11.81 10.73
N ALA A 241 -27.12 12.48 10.91
CA ALA A 241 -28.14 12.05 11.86
C ALA A 241 -28.71 10.66 11.51
N THR A 242 -29.02 10.43 10.23
CA THR A 242 -29.52 9.14 9.72
C THR A 242 -28.48 8.04 9.89
N LEU A 243 -27.21 8.32 9.57
CA LEU A 243 -26.13 7.35 9.72
C LEU A 243 -25.87 7.00 11.20
N LYS A 244 -25.93 7.98 12.11
CA LYS A 244 -25.77 7.74 13.56
C LYS A 244 -26.87 6.82 14.13
N GLN A 245 -28.09 6.91 13.62
CA GLN A 245 -29.17 5.99 14.02
C GLN A 245 -28.82 4.54 13.61
N ALA A 246 -28.30 4.34 12.40
CA ALA A 246 -27.94 3.02 11.88
C ALA A 246 -26.76 2.34 12.58
N LEU A 247 -25.96 3.08 13.38
CA LEU A 247 -24.90 2.49 14.21
C LEU A 247 -25.43 1.48 15.25
N HIS A 248 -26.70 1.59 15.63
CA HIS A 248 -27.35 0.72 16.61
C HIS A 248 -28.18 -0.39 15.97
N HIS A 249 -28.08 -0.57 14.65
CA HIS A 249 -28.84 -1.59 13.94
C HIS A 249 -28.42 -3.02 14.33
N GLU A 250 -29.35 -3.98 14.32
CA GLU A 250 -29.06 -5.37 14.72
C GLU A 250 -28.09 -6.07 13.75
N HIS A 251 -28.17 -5.73 12.46
CA HIS A 251 -27.35 -6.32 11.41
C HIS A 251 -25.91 -5.74 11.37
N PRO A 252 -24.83 -6.56 11.46
CA PRO A 252 -23.44 -6.10 11.45
C PRO A 252 -23.06 -5.27 10.23
N LEU A 253 -23.46 -5.70 9.03
CA LEU A 253 -23.19 -4.95 7.79
C LEU A 253 -23.77 -3.52 7.81
N VAL A 254 -24.99 -3.33 8.32
CA VAL A 254 -25.64 -2.01 8.39
C VAL A 254 -24.87 -1.09 9.34
N ARG A 255 -24.48 -1.60 10.53
CA ARG A 255 -23.63 -0.86 11.46
C ARG A 255 -22.30 -0.47 10.82
N PHE A 256 -21.68 -1.42 10.14
CA PHE A 256 -20.38 -1.24 9.49
C PHE A 256 -20.43 -0.15 8.40
N VAL A 257 -21.36 -0.23 7.44
CA VAL A 257 -21.42 0.74 6.33
C VAL A 257 -21.78 2.14 6.81
N ALA A 258 -22.61 2.24 7.85
CA ALA A 258 -22.94 3.51 8.49
C ALA A 258 -21.72 4.12 9.20
N ALA A 259 -20.98 3.32 9.96
CA ALA A 259 -19.75 3.75 10.63
C ALA A 259 -18.67 4.14 9.61
N GLU A 260 -18.52 3.37 8.52
CA GLU A 260 -17.58 3.68 7.46
C GLU A 260 -17.90 5.03 6.82
N ALA A 261 -19.16 5.29 6.47
CA ALA A 261 -19.58 6.58 5.90
C ALA A 261 -19.37 7.75 6.88
N LEU A 262 -19.68 7.55 8.17
CA LEU A 262 -19.44 8.54 9.21
C LEU A 262 -17.95 8.87 9.39
N ALA A 263 -17.06 7.88 9.28
CA ALA A 263 -15.62 8.11 9.35
C ALA A 263 -15.12 9.03 8.23
N TYR A 264 -15.57 8.84 6.98
CA TYR A 264 -15.23 9.75 5.87
C TYR A 264 -15.98 11.08 5.90
N LEU A 265 -16.98 11.23 6.77
CA LEU A 265 -17.62 12.51 7.10
C LEU A 265 -16.95 13.23 8.28
N GLY A 266 -15.95 12.61 8.93
CA GLY A 266 -15.24 13.19 10.08
C GLY A 266 -15.99 13.04 11.40
N GLU A 267 -16.87 12.05 11.54
CA GLU A 267 -17.68 11.86 12.75
C GLU A 267 -17.04 10.84 13.70
N PRO A 268 -16.58 11.26 14.91
CA PRO A 268 -15.87 10.39 15.86
C PRO A 268 -16.68 9.19 16.34
N ALA A 269 -18.01 9.28 16.30
CA ALA A 269 -18.93 8.20 16.69
C ALA A 269 -18.72 6.90 15.90
N ALA A 270 -18.08 6.97 14.73
CA ALA A 270 -17.73 5.80 13.93
C ALA A 270 -16.64 4.92 14.59
N GLY A 271 -15.75 5.50 15.39
CA GLY A 271 -14.50 4.86 15.81
C GLY A 271 -14.70 3.52 16.54
N GLU A 272 -15.58 3.49 17.54
CA GLU A 272 -15.86 2.27 18.33
C GLU A 272 -16.46 1.16 17.46
N VAL A 273 -17.46 1.51 16.65
CA VAL A 273 -18.19 0.54 15.81
C VAL A 273 -17.26 -0.04 14.74
N LEU A 274 -16.38 0.77 14.15
CA LEU A 274 -15.38 0.30 13.21
C LEU A 274 -14.37 -0.65 13.89
N ALA A 275 -13.87 -0.30 15.07
CA ALA A 275 -12.92 -1.13 15.80
C ALA A 275 -13.51 -2.51 16.14
N GLN A 276 -14.75 -2.54 16.62
CA GLN A 276 -15.47 -3.77 16.90
C GLN A 276 -15.66 -4.61 15.62
N ALA A 277 -16.11 -3.98 14.53
CA ALA A 277 -16.32 -4.66 13.25
C ALA A 277 -15.03 -5.29 12.69
N ILE A 278 -13.88 -4.60 12.82
CA ILE A 278 -12.56 -5.10 12.40
C ILE A 278 -12.14 -6.32 13.22
N ALA A 279 -12.39 -6.31 14.53
CA ALA A 279 -12.03 -7.41 15.42
C ALA A 279 -12.89 -8.67 15.17
N GLU A 280 -14.18 -8.48 14.89
CA GLU A 280 -15.14 -9.60 14.77
C GLU A 280 -15.15 -10.25 13.38
N GLU A 281 -14.99 -9.47 12.31
CA GLU A 281 -15.33 -9.94 10.96
C GLU A 281 -14.23 -9.62 9.92
N PRO A 282 -13.56 -10.63 9.34
CA PRO A 282 -12.48 -10.45 8.37
C PRO A 282 -12.84 -9.59 7.15
N ARG A 283 -14.05 -9.73 6.59
CA ARG A 283 -14.48 -8.95 5.41
C ARG A 283 -14.51 -7.44 5.64
N PHE A 284 -14.58 -6.98 6.90
CA PHE A 284 -14.61 -5.56 7.26
C PHE A 284 -13.22 -4.97 7.51
N GLN A 285 -12.20 -5.80 7.75
CA GLN A 285 -10.90 -5.35 8.26
C GLN A 285 -10.23 -4.30 7.39
N ALA A 286 -10.09 -4.56 6.08
CA ALA A 286 -9.40 -3.66 5.17
C ALA A 286 -10.12 -2.31 5.04
N TYR A 287 -11.44 -2.32 4.93
CA TYR A 287 -12.27 -1.12 4.80
C TYR A 287 -12.31 -0.33 6.12
N GLY A 288 -12.50 -1.02 7.24
CA GLY A 288 -12.55 -0.40 8.57
C GLY A 288 -11.22 0.21 9.00
N LEU A 289 -10.10 -0.48 8.79
CA LEU A 289 -8.77 0.07 9.10
C LEU A 289 -8.46 1.30 8.23
N ALA A 290 -8.83 1.26 6.95
CA ALA A 290 -8.68 2.43 6.07
C ALA A 290 -9.58 3.59 6.52
N ALA A 291 -10.80 3.32 6.98
CA ALA A 291 -11.73 4.32 7.49
C ALA A 291 -11.24 4.95 8.81
N LEU A 292 -10.74 4.15 9.77
CA LEU A 292 -10.12 4.66 11.00
C LEU A 292 -8.91 5.56 10.70
N ALA A 293 -8.05 5.13 9.76
CA ALA A 293 -6.92 5.93 9.30
C ALA A 293 -7.32 7.16 8.47
N SER A 294 -8.55 7.22 7.98
CA SER A 294 -9.07 8.38 7.23
C SER A 294 -9.78 9.39 8.14
N LEU A 295 -10.39 8.90 9.23
CA LEU A 295 -11.05 9.72 10.25
C LEU A 295 -10.04 10.61 10.99
N ASP A 296 -8.84 10.09 11.32
CA ASP A 296 -7.75 10.85 11.98
C ASP A 296 -8.17 11.62 13.25
N GLU A 297 -9.06 11.04 14.03
CA GLU A 297 -9.49 11.58 15.32
C GLU A 297 -8.75 10.88 16.48
N ALA A 298 -8.80 11.46 17.68
CA ALA A 298 -8.20 10.86 18.87
C ALA A 298 -8.68 9.42 19.11
N ILE A 299 -9.97 9.16 18.87
CA ILE A 299 -10.56 7.81 18.97
C ILE A 299 -9.92 6.83 17.97
N SER A 300 -9.59 7.26 16.75
CA SER A 300 -8.92 6.41 15.77
C SER A 300 -7.57 5.94 16.27
N ARG A 301 -6.78 6.82 16.90
CA ARG A 301 -5.45 6.48 17.43
C ARG A 301 -5.56 5.45 18.54
N VAL A 302 -6.46 5.68 19.50
CA VAL A 302 -6.72 4.74 20.60
C VAL A 302 -7.13 3.37 20.05
N LYS A 303 -8.10 3.32 19.12
CA LYS A 303 -8.59 2.05 18.57
C LYS A 303 -7.60 1.32 17.69
N LEU A 304 -6.78 2.03 16.91
CA LEU A 304 -5.70 1.40 16.17
C LEU A 304 -4.64 0.81 17.10
N GLN A 305 -4.31 1.49 18.21
CA GLN A 305 -3.39 0.94 19.22
C GLN A 305 -3.95 -0.32 19.90
N GLU A 306 -5.24 -0.35 20.23
CA GLU A 306 -5.91 -1.55 20.73
C GLU A 306 -5.84 -2.71 19.71
N LEU A 307 -6.14 -2.43 18.43
CA LEU A 307 -6.11 -3.43 17.35
C LEU A 307 -4.70 -3.97 17.05
N MET A 308 -3.62 -3.24 17.38
CA MET A 308 -2.25 -3.78 17.29
C MET A 308 -2.01 -4.99 18.21
N ARG A 309 -2.86 -5.20 19.23
CA ARG A 309 -2.80 -6.35 20.15
C ARG A 309 -3.67 -7.53 19.71
N HIS A 310 -4.48 -7.36 18.66
CA HIS A 310 -5.45 -8.36 18.20
C HIS A 310 -4.79 -9.70 17.80
N PRO A 311 -5.33 -10.89 18.10
CA PRO A 311 -4.65 -12.17 17.82
C PRO A 311 -4.28 -12.43 16.34
N SER A 312 -5.05 -11.90 15.39
CA SER A 312 -4.78 -12.06 13.95
C SER A 312 -3.62 -11.16 13.47
N PRO A 313 -2.56 -11.72 12.85
CA PRO A 313 -1.45 -10.94 12.29
C PRO A 313 -1.90 -9.88 11.27
N ASN A 314 -2.94 -10.16 10.48
CA ASN A 314 -3.47 -9.24 9.46
C ASN A 314 -4.01 -7.95 10.11
N VAL A 315 -4.71 -8.08 11.23
CA VAL A 315 -5.25 -6.94 11.98
C VAL A 315 -4.14 -6.19 12.68
N ARG A 316 -3.18 -6.88 13.33
CA ARG A 316 -2.07 -6.22 14.03
C ARG A 316 -1.25 -5.34 13.12
N TYR A 317 -0.76 -5.90 12.02
CA TYR A 317 0.06 -5.16 11.08
C TYR A 317 -0.77 -4.15 10.28
N GLY A 318 -2.03 -4.47 9.95
CA GLY A 318 -2.96 -3.52 9.35
C GLY A 318 -3.18 -2.28 10.22
N ALA A 319 -3.34 -2.45 11.53
CA ALA A 319 -3.49 -1.37 12.50
C ALA A 319 -2.21 -0.56 12.70
N PHE A 320 -1.06 -1.23 12.83
CA PHE A 320 0.26 -0.58 12.85
C PHE A 320 0.48 0.29 11.60
N ARG A 321 0.20 -0.27 10.41
CA ARG A 321 0.36 0.42 9.14
C ARG A 321 -0.59 1.61 9.03
N ALA A 322 -1.84 1.46 9.44
CA ALA A 322 -2.83 2.54 9.51
C ALA A 322 -2.36 3.69 10.41
N LEU A 323 -1.89 3.38 11.62
CA LEU A 323 -1.39 4.38 12.57
C LEU A 323 -0.14 5.09 12.04
N ARG A 324 0.78 4.37 11.40
CA ARG A 324 1.97 4.95 10.73
C ARG A 324 1.61 5.89 9.57
N PHE A 325 0.49 5.68 8.90
CA PHE A 325 0.02 6.59 7.83
C PHE A 325 -0.68 7.85 8.36
N LEU A 326 -1.19 7.81 9.58
CA LEU A 326 -1.71 8.97 10.31
C LEU A 326 -0.55 9.85 10.77
N ASP A 327 0.38 9.26 11.51
CA ASP A 327 1.54 9.95 12.04
C ASP A 327 2.71 8.96 12.22
N GLU A 328 3.80 9.20 11.51
CA GLU A 328 5.00 8.36 11.62
C GLU A 328 5.83 8.66 12.87
N HIS A 329 5.53 9.76 13.58
CA HIS A 329 6.17 10.17 14.82
C HIS A 329 5.36 9.80 16.06
N GLU A 330 4.19 9.19 15.89
CA GLU A 330 3.40 8.65 17.01
C GLU A 330 4.25 7.63 17.77
N ALA A 331 4.36 7.80 19.09
CA ALA A 331 5.20 6.97 19.96
C ALA A 331 4.90 5.46 19.82
N ALA A 332 3.64 5.11 19.51
CA ALA A 332 3.19 3.72 19.36
C ALA A 332 3.69 3.03 18.07
N VAL A 333 4.19 3.77 17.09
CA VAL A 333 4.76 3.23 15.83
C VAL A 333 6.16 3.75 15.54
N GLN A 334 6.77 4.47 16.48
CA GLN A 334 8.14 4.93 16.33
C GLN A 334 9.08 3.74 16.12
N GLY A 335 10.12 3.95 15.30
CA GLY A 335 11.10 2.91 15.02
C GLY A 335 12.45 3.49 14.70
N ASP A 336 13.47 2.68 14.89
CA ASP A 336 14.87 3.04 14.68
C ASP A 336 15.26 2.84 13.23
N PHE A 337 15.82 3.89 12.61
CA PHE A 337 16.30 3.80 11.24
C PHE A 337 17.71 3.21 11.20
N ILE A 338 17.79 1.90 10.99
CA ILE A 338 19.01 1.10 11.05
C ILE A 338 19.79 1.20 9.73
N ASN A 339 21.08 1.54 9.84
CA ASN A 339 22.04 1.59 8.73
C ASN A 339 21.55 2.38 7.51
N GLN A 340 20.71 3.41 7.73
CA GLN A 340 20.05 4.17 6.67
C GLN A 340 19.32 3.29 5.64
N SER A 341 18.90 2.09 6.03
CA SER A 341 18.38 1.07 5.13
C SER A 341 16.93 0.68 5.46
N PHE A 342 16.59 0.51 6.74
CA PHE A 342 15.26 0.08 7.15
C PHE A 342 14.90 0.50 8.56
N TYR A 343 13.62 0.38 8.89
CA TYR A 343 13.12 0.66 10.23
C TYR A 343 12.92 -0.61 11.03
N LEU A 344 13.36 -0.59 12.29
CA LEU A 344 12.99 -1.59 13.28
C LEU A 344 11.99 -0.96 14.25
N HIS A 345 10.83 -1.58 14.40
CA HIS A 345 9.77 -1.11 15.28
C HIS A 345 9.53 -2.11 16.40
N ARG A 346 9.30 -1.60 17.60
CA ARG A 346 8.85 -2.38 18.76
C ARG A 346 7.53 -1.81 19.24
N VAL A 347 6.48 -2.61 19.13
CA VAL A 347 5.10 -2.12 19.26
C VAL A 347 4.24 -3.06 20.09
N ALA A 348 3.15 -2.51 20.64
CA ALA A 348 2.16 -3.24 21.42
C ALA A 348 2.79 -4.13 22.52
N PRO A 349 3.54 -3.53 23.48
CA PRO A 349 3.97 -4.28 24.66
C PRO A 349 2.73 -4.89 25.33
N ASP A 350 2.91 -6.06 25.95
CA ASP A 350 1.83 -6.86 26.57
C ASP A 350 0.90 -7.60 25.57
N SER A 351 1.43 -7.96 24.40
CA SER A 351 0.73 -8.85 23.45
C SER A 351 1.59 -10.08 23.11
N PRO A 352 0.99 -11.18 22.59
CA PRO A 352 1.78 -12.34 22.16
C PRO A 352 2.83 -11.95 21.13
N SER A 353 4.03 -12.50 21.24
CA SER A 353 5.14 -12.15 20.36
C SER A 353 4.86 -12.51 18.88
N LEU A 354 5.16 -11.58 17.98
CA LEU A 354 5.05 -11.78 16.53
C LEU A 354 6.10 -10.92 15.83
N VAL A 355 6.86 -11.52 14.91
CA VAL A 355 7.71 -10.76 13.99
C VAL A 355 6.98 -10.61 12.68
N HIS A 356 6.88 -9.39 12.17
CA HIS A 356 6.33 -9.10 10.86
C HIS A 356 7.37 -8.49 9.93
N LEU A 357 7.39 -8.99 8.70
CA LEU A 357 8.12 -8.44 7.57
C LEU A 357 7.13 -8.02 6.49
N THR A 358 7.40 -6.89 5.86
CA THR A 358 6.66 -6.45 4.67
C THR A 358 7.51 -6.63 3.44
N THR A 359 6.90 -7.02 2.32
CA THR A 359 7.53 -6.98 1.00
C THR A 359 7.08 -5.81 0.13
N LEU A 360 6.29 -4.90 0.73
CA LEU A 360 5.55 -3.83 0.06
C LEU A 360 5.64 -2.49 0.79
N GLY A 361 5.96 -1.44 0.03
CA GLY A 361 5.77 -0.04 0.42
C GLY A 361 6.76 0.57 1.42
N ARG A 362 7.44 -0.18 2.30
CA ARG A 362 8.54 0.34 3.16
C ARG A 362 9.41 -0.80 3.67
N ALA A 363 10.73 -0.60 3.75
CA ALA A 363 11.61 -1.55 4.42
C ALA A 363 11.46 -1.41 5.94
N GLU A 364 10.69 -2.31 6.56
CA GLU A 364 10.45 -2.31 8.00
C GLU A 364 10.36 -3.74 8.56
N VAL A 365 10.87 -3.91 9.78
CA VAL A 365 10.70 -5.09 10.62
C VAL A 365 9.91 -4.64 11.84
N VAL A 366 8.80 -5.32 12.13
CA VAL A 366 7.93 -4.96 13.26
C VAL A 366 7.91 -6.10 14.26
N LEU A 367 8.40 -5.83 15.47
CA LEU A 367 8.39 -6.73 16.61
C LEU A 367 7.17 -6.37 17.48
N PHE A 368 6.16 -7.23 17.46
CA PHE A 368 4.98 -7.09 18.31
C PHE A 368 5.18 -7.85 19.62
N GLY A 369 4.70 -7.27 20.71
CA GLY A 369 4.49 -8.01 21.95
C GLY A 369 5.73 -8.21 22.81
N GLU A 370 5.77 -9.34 23.50
CA GLU A 370 6.95 -9.79 24.25
C GLU A 370 8.17 -9.96 23.35
N ASP A 371 9.36 -9.78 23.93
CA ASP A 371 10.62 -9.78 23.19
C ASP A 371 10.88 -11.08 22.43
N PRO A 372 10.89 -11.05 21.08
CA PRO A 372 11.33 -12.19 20.31
C PRO A 372 12.80 -12.49 20.60
N VAL A 373 13.12 -13.76 20.80
CA VAL A 373 14.48 -14.24 21.05
C VAL A 373 14.86 -15.34 20.07
N LEU A 374 16.15 -15.43 19.76
CA LEU A 374 16.71 -16.55 19.03
C LEU A 374 17.07 -17.68 20.02
N LEU A 375 16.68 -18.90 19.70
CA LEU A 375 16.84 -20.09 20.53
C LEU A 375 18.07 -20.89 20.06
N PRO A 376 19.17 -20.93 20.83
CA PRO A 376 20.35 -21.72 20.47
C PRO A 376 20.09 -23.24 20.48
N PRO A 377 20.89 -24.04 19.75
CA PRO A 377 21.99 -23.63 18.88
C PRO A 377 21.50 -23.17 17.50
N PHE A 378 22.19 -22.20 16.91
CA PHE A 378 21.93 -21.79 15.53
C PHE A 378 23.17 -21.27 14.82
N SER A 379 23.15 -21.37 13.49
CA SER A 379 24.11 -20.75 12.58
C SER A 379 23.33 -20.15 11.41
N LEU A 380 23.11 -18.84 11.47
CA LEU A 380 22.31 -18.08 10.52
C LEU A 380 23.22 -17.28 9.60
N GLN A 381 22.85 -17.18 8.33
CA GLN A 381 23.50 -16.33 7.33
C GLN A 381 22.59 -15.13 7.05
N ALA A 382 23.19 -13.94 7.01
CA ALA A 382 22.54 -12.69 6.63
C ALA A 382 23.29 -12.16 5.40
N GLY A 383 22.72 -12.31 4.20
CA GLY A 383 23.46 -11.95 2.99
C GLY A 383 24.75 -12.77 2.81
N ARG A 384 25.65 -12.28 1.95
CA ARG A 384 26.93 -12.96 1.67
C ARG A 384 28.02 -12.62 2.67
N GLU A 385 27.84 -11.55 3.44
CA GLU A 385 28.87 -10.99 4.29
C GLU A 385 28.63 -11.25 5.77
N PHE A 386 27.45 -11.70 6.22
CA PHE A 386 27.16 -11.76 7.66
C PHE A 386 26.77 -13.17 8.14
N ALA A 387 27.20 -13.50 9.35
CA ALA A 387 26.79 -14.72 10.05
C ALA A 387 26.44 -14.43 11.51
N VAL A 388 25.41 -15.08 12.04
CA VAL A 388 24.99 -15.02 13.44
C VAL A 388 25.03 -16.43 14.02
N ILE A 389 25.84 -16.65 15.05
CA ILE A 389 26.12 -18.01 15.58
C ILE A 389 25.98 -18.03 17.10
N ALA A 390 25.32 -19.06 17.63
CA ALA A 390 25.27 -19.39 19.05
C ALA A 390 25.24 -20.92 19.27
N GLN A 391 25.89 -21.39 20.33
CA GLN A 391 25.88 -22.79 20.78
C GLN A 391 24.80 -23.04 21.84
N SER A 392 24.46 -24.31 22.12
CA SER A 392 23.30 -24.71 22.93
C SER A 392 23.27 -24.17 24.37
N GLU A 393 24.41 -23.75 24.92
CA GLU A 393 24.53 -23.19 26.28
C GLU A 393 24.87 -21.69 26.29
N ASP A 394 25.00 -21.08 25.11
CA ASP A 394 25.39 -19.69 25.01
C ASP A 394 24.21 -18.76 25.38
N GLY A 395 24.41 -17.87 26.35
CA GLY A 395 23.47 -16.79 26.65
C GLY A 395 23.59 -15.57 25.72
N ARG A 396 24.49 -15.62 24.72
CA ARG A 396 24.81 -14.55 23.77
C ARG A 396 25.19 -15.14 22.42
N CYS A 397 25.01 -14.40 21.34
CA CYS A 397 25.44 -14.82 20.00
C CYS A 397 26.57 -13.95 19.46
N ILE A 398 27.35 -14.49 18.54
CA ILE A 398 28.40 -13.75 17.81
C ILE A 398 27.85 -13.35 16.45
N VAL A 399 27.87 -12.04 16.17
CA VAL A 399 27.55 -11.48 14.86
C VAL A 399 28.86 -11.15 14.15
N SER A 400 29.10 -11.81 13.03
CA SER A 400 30.33 -11.66 12.24
C SER A 400 30.03 -11.00 10.90
N ARG A 401 30.87 -10.06 10.47
CA ARG A 401 30.94 -9.56 9.09
C ARG A 401 32.24 -10.01 8.43
N PHE A 402 32.14 -10.56 7.22
CA PHE A 402 33.21 -10.98 6.35
C PHE A 402 33.21 -10.09 5.10
N SER A 403 34.07 -9.08 5.08
CA SER A 403 34.25 -8.21 3.92
C SER A 403 35.57 -8.48 3.23
N ALA A 404 35.56 -8.62 1.90
CA ALA A 404 36.78 -8.76 1.11
C ALA A 404 37.70 -7.53 1.21
N GLU A 405 37.14 -6.34 1.46
CA GLU A 405 37.88 -5.07 1.54
C GLU A 405 38.25 -4.69 2.98
N LYS A 406 37.37 -4.96 3.95
CA LYS A 406 37.52 -4.48 5.35
C LYS A 406 37.90 -5.57 6.37
N GLY A 407 38.15 -6.80 5.90
CA GLY A 407 38.48 -7.93 6.76
C GLY A 407 37.29 -8.46 7.56
N VAL A 408 37.59 -9.22 8.61
CA VAL A 408 36.57 -9.83 9.50
C VAL A 408 36.36 -8.95 10.72
N ARG A 409 35.11 -8.61 11.01
CA ARG A 409 34.69 -7.95 12.25
C ARG A 409 33.71 -8.85 12.99
N ARG A 410 33.82 -8.91 14.31
CA ARG A 410 32.96 -9.74 15.17
C ARG A 410 32.51 -8.93 16.36
N GLU A 411 31.23 -8.98 16.65
CA GLU A 411 30.60 -8.34 17.80
C GLU A 411 29.77 -9.38 18.56
N TYR A 412 29.71 -9.24 19.88
CA TYR A 412 28.82 -10.05 20.71
C TYR A 412 27.48 -9.35 20.86
N SER A 413 26.39 -10.09 20.73
CA SER A 413 25.02 -9.61 20.94
C SER A 413 24.27 -10.51 21.91
N SER A 414 23.18 -10.02 22.48
CA SER A 414 22.27 -10.87 23.25
C SER A 414 21.49 -11.81 22.31
N LEU A 415 20.65 -12.69 22.88
CA LEU A 415 19.74 -13.52 22.10
C LEU A 415 18.44 -12.79 21.72
N ARG A 416 18.20 -11.58 22.21
CA ARG A 416 17.04 -10.76 21.81
C ARG A 416 17.17 -10.38 20.35
N LEU A 417 16.10 -10.60 19.59
CA LEU A 417 16.10 -10.35 18.17
C LEU A 417 16.38 -8.88 17.83
N GLU A 418 15.85 -7.96 18.64
CA GLU A 418 16.11 -6.52 18.54
C GLU A 418 17.63 -6.22 18.57
N ASP A 419 18.33 -6.71 19.61
CA ASP A 419 19.77 -6.51 19.79
C ASP A 419 20.57 -7.10 18.63
N VAL A 420 20.19 -8.28 18.14
CA VAL A 420 20.85 -8.94 17.00
C VAL A 420 20.68 -8.11 15.72
N ILE A 421 19.48 -7.59 15.45
CA ILE A 421 19.21 -6.75 14.29
C ILE A 421 19.99 -5.43 14.37
N HIS A 422 20.04 -4.79 15.55
CA HIS A 422 20.88 -3.61 15.75
C HIS A 422 22.35 -3.89 15.51
N THR A 423 22.86 -5.02 16.02
CA THR A 423 24.27 -5.42 15.85
C THR A 423 24.60 -5.68 14.38
N LEU A 424 23.71 -6.36 13.65
CA LEU A 424 23.83 -6.53 12.20
C LEU A 424 23.87 -5.16 11.48
N GLY A 425 22.97 -4.26 11.85
CA GLY A 425 22.91 -2.91 11.32
C GLY A 425 24.18 -2.09 11.56
N GLN A 426 24.75 -2.15 12.77
CA GLN A 426 26.03 -1.50 13.12
C GLN A 426 27.19 -2.04 12.28
N LEU A 427 27.17 -3.34 11.97
CA LEU A 427 28.12 -3.96 11.06
C LEU A 427 27.86 -3.60 9.59
N GLY A 428 26.77 -2.92 9.27
CA GLY A 428 26.43 -2.44 7.93
C GLY A 428 25.50 -3.36 7.15
N ALA A 429 24.77 -4.24 7.83
CA ALA A 429 23.72 -5.05 7.20
C ALA A 429 22.56 -4.18 6.72
N THR A 430 22.00 -4.56 5.59
CA THR A 430 20.84 -3.90 4.97
C THR A 430 19.58 -4.73 5.24
N TYR A 431 18.42 -4.18 4.87
CA TYR A 431 17.16 -4.90 5.02
C TYR A 431 17.14 -6.31 4.41
N PRO A 432 17.64 -6.53 3.17
CA PRO A 432 17.80 -7.87 2.60
C PRO A 432 18.52 -8.87 3.50
N ASP A 433 19.60 -8.44 4.16
CA ASP A 433 20.41 -9.32 4.98
C ASP A 433 19.63 -9.78 6.22
N VAL A 434 18.87 -8.87 6.82
CA VAL A 434 18.01 -9.16 7.99
C VAL A 434 16.83 -10.05 7.63
N VAL A 435 16.17 -9.81 6.50
CA VAL A 435 15.08 -10.67 6.01
C VAL A 435 15.57 -12.08 5.77
N GLU A 436 16.71 -12.24 5.11
CA GLU A 436 17.27 -13.56 4.83
C GLU A 436 17.57 -14.33 6.11
N MET A 437 18.17 -13.66 7.10
CA MET A 437 18.44 -14.25 8.41
C MET A 437 17.15 -14.67 9.13
N LEU A 438 16.11 -13.84 9.12
CA LEU A 438 14.82 -14.15 9.75
C LEU A 438 14.10 -15.31 9.06
N LEU A 439 14.11 -15.35 7.74
CA LEU A 439 13.57 -16.47 6.96
C LEU A 439 14.31 -17.78 7.27
N GLN A 440 15.64 -17.71 7.40
CA GLN A 440 16.43 -18.87 7.80
C GLN A 440 16.11 -19.29 9.24
N ALA A 441 16.01 -18.33 10.17
CA ALA A 441 15.68 -18.59 11.57
C ALA A 441 14.32 -19.29 11.73
N GLN A 442 13.31 -18.85 10.97
CA GLN A 442 12.02 -19.53 10.90
C GLN A 442 12.14 -20.96 10.37
N ARG A 443 12.92 -21.16 9.30
CA ARG A 443 13.10 -22.48 8.66
C ARG A 443 13.75 -23.49 9.59
N ILE A 444 14.75 -23.06 10.36
CA ILE A 444 15.44 -23.92 11.33
C ILE A 444 14.77 -23.91 12.71
N GLN A 445 13.62 -23.24 12.85
CA GLN A 445 12.81 -23.15 14.07
C GLN A 445 13.57 -22.59 15.29
N CYS A 446 14.54 -21.69 15.06
CA CYS A 446 15.30 -21.06 16.14
C CYS A 446 14.75 -19.68 16.53
N LEU A 447 13.56 -19.30 16.07
CA LEU A 447 12.87 -18.07 16.48
C LEU A 447 11.79 -18.41 17.51
N SER A 448 11.74 -17.69 18.63
CA SER A 448 10.78 -17.97 19.72
C SER A 448 9.32 -17.73 19.37
N CYS A 449 9.04 -17.04 18.28
CA CYS A 449 7.69 -16.66 17.87
C CYS A 449 7.45 -16.83 16.37
N ARG A 450 6.21 -16.62 15.95
CA ARG A 450 5.83 -16.72 14.54
C ARG A 450 6.44 -15.56 13.75
N LEU A 451 6.98 -15.87 12.57
CA LEU A 451 7.29 -14.89 11.53
C LEU A 451 6.13 -14.83 10.54
N ALA A 452 5.58 -13.63 10.34
CA ALA A 452 4.57 -13.32 9.35
C ALA A 452 5.15 -12.40 8.27
N ILE A 453 4.73 -12.61 7.02
CA ILE A 453 5.19 -11.83 5.87
C ILE A 453 3.94 -11.33 5.15
N ASP A 454 3.86 -10.02 4.92
CA ASP A 454 2.73 -9.38 4.25
C ASP A 454 1.35 -9.79 4.81
N ALA A 455 1.29 -10.06 6.12
CA ALA A 455 0.02 -10.28 6.81
C ALA A 455 -0.78 -8.98 6.83
N LEU A 456 -1.48 -8.72 5.74
CA LEU A 456 -2.33 -7.57 5.49
C LEU A 456 -3.78 -8.04 5.39
N PRO A 457 -4.75 -7.21 5.78
CA PRO A 457 -6.15 -7.56 5.64
C PRO A 457 -6.50 -7.71 4.15
N GLU A 458 -7.07 -8.86 3.80
CA GLU A 458 -7.64 -9.08 2.47
C GLU A 458 -9.02 -8.44 2.42
N ALA A 459 -9.30 -7.72 1.34
CA ALA A 459 -10.59 -7.08 1.15
C ALA A 459 -11.40 -7.87 0.12
N VAL A 460 -12.65 -8.17 0.46
CA VAL A 460 -13.65 -8.60 -0.53
C VAL A 460 -14.02 -7.44 -1.43
N SER A 461 -14.50 -7.72 -2.65
CA SER A 461 -15.03 -6.66 -3.50
C SER A 461 -16.26 -6.00 -2.84
N VAL A 462 -16.51 -4.72 -3.12
CA VAL A 462 -17.72 -4.04 -2.59
C VAL A 462 -19.00 -4.70 -3.11
N ARG A 463 -18.92 -5.36 -4.28
CA ARG A 463 -20.03 -6.15 -4.81
C ARG A 463 -20.32 -7.37 -3.92
N GLU A 464 -19.30 -8.13 -3.54
CA GLU A 464 -19.46 -9.27 -2.63
C GLU A 464 -19.94 -8.81 -1.26
N LEU A 465 -19.45 -7.66 -0.77
CA LEU A 465 -19.91 -7.04 0.47
C LEU A 465 -21.40 -6.67 0.41
N ALA A 466 -21.88 -6.12 -0.71
CA ALA A 466 -23.29 -5.81 -0.91
C ALA A 466 -24.13 -7.10 -1.05
N ALA A 467 -23.61 -8.09 -1.79
CA ALA A 467 -24.29 -9.37 -1.99
C ALA A 467 -24.43 -10.17 -0.69
N SER A 468 -23.48 -10.06 0.25
CA SER A 468 -23.60 -10.78 1.53
C SER A 468 -24.80 -10.31 2.36
N GLY A 469 -25.15 -9.01 2.29
CA GLY A 469 -26.35 -8.49 2.92
C GLY A 469 -27.64 -9.11 2.35
N ALA A 470 -27.66 -9.42 1.04
CA ALA A 470 -28.79 -10.06 0.37
C ALA A 470 -28.83 -11.58 0.57
N LEU A 471 -27.71 -12.24 0.87
CA LEU A 471 -27.66 -13.69 1.17
C LEU A 471 -28.06 -13.99 2.62
N GLU A 472 -27.77 -13.07 3.55
CA GLU A 472 -28.12 -13.18 4.97
C GLU A 472 -29.60 -12.85 5.24
N THR A 473 -30.29 -12.22 4.28
CA THR A 473 -31.75 -12.03 4.29
C THR A 473 -32.41 -12.96 3.28
N THR A 474 -33.51 -13.62 3.62
CA THR A 474 -34.32 -14.47 2.70
C THR A 474 -35.01 -13.70 1.57
N ALA A 475 -34.52 -12.50 1.23
CA ALA A 475 -35.05 -11.60 0.22
C ALA A 475 -34.17 -11.65 -1.04
N ALA A 476 -34.41 -12.66 -1.88
CA ALA A 476 -33.88 -12.70 -3.23
C ALA A 476 -34.54 -11.62 -4.10
N SER A 477 -33.94 -10.43 -4.15
CA SER A 477 -34.14 -9.48 -5.24
C SER A 477 -32.86 -8.71 -5.50
N ALA A 478 -31.94 -9.35 -6.23
CA ALA A 478 -30.78 -8.69 -6.78
C ALA A 478 -31.24 -7.91 -8.03
N GLU A 479 -31.55 -6.62 -7.88
CA GLU A 479 -31.48 -5.70 -9.02
C GLU A 479 -30.00 -5.52 -9.38
N ASP A 480 -29.63 -6.13 -10.51
CA ASP A 480 -28.27 -6.18 -11.06
C ASP A 480 -27.92 -4.81 -11.67
N GLU A 481 -27.72 -3.79 -10.83
CA GLU A 481 -27.00 -2.57 -11.23
C GLU A 481 -25.52 -2.92 -11.43
N ARG A 482 -25.19 -3.34 -12.66
CA ARG A 482 -23.82 -3.66 -13.10
C ARG A 482 -22.95 -2.41 -13.15
N GLU A 483 -22.49 -1.94 -11.99
CA GLU A 483 -21.44 -0.92 -11.90
C GLU A 483 -20.04 -1.58 -11.87
N PRO A 484 -19.23 -1.47 -12.94
CA PRO A 484 -17.87 -2.01 -12.97
C PRO A 484 -16.90 -1.31 -12.00
N SER A 485 -17.33 -0.25 -11.30
CA SER A 485 -16.60 0.54 -10.30
C SER A 485 -16.40 -0.15 -8.94
N PHE A 486 -17.05 -1.29 -8.69
CA PHE A 486 -17.03 -1.93 -7.35
C PHE A 486 -15.83 -2.82 -7.04
N GLY A 487 -14.85 -2.97 -7.95
CA GLY A 487 -13.77 -3.95 -7.82
C GLY A 487 -12.47 -3.51 -7.11
N LEU A 488 -12.30 -2.23 -6.76
CA LEU A 488 -11.02 -1.72 -6.24
C LEU A 488 -10.99 -1.65 -4.70
N LEU A 489 -9.95 -2.21 -4.10
CA LEU A 489 -9.75 -2.31 -2.64
C LEU A 489 -9.16 -1.02 -2.06
N PRO A 490 -9.23 -0.76 -0.74
CA PRO A 490 -8.55 0.38 -0.13
C PRO A 490 -7.05 0.37 -0.46
N ASN A 491 -6.56 1.45 -1.07
CA ASN A 491 -5.20 1.51 -1.60
C ASN A 491 -4.09 1.52 -0.54
N ILE A 492 -4.43 1.69 0.73
CA ILE A 492 -3.52 1.49 1.86
C ILE A 492 -3.02 0.05 1.97
N PHE A 493 -3.75 -0.95 1.47
CA PHE A 493 -3.37 -2.38 1.57
C PHE A 493 -3.09 -3.05 0.23
N ILE A 494 -3.16 -2.33 -0.89
CA ILE A 494 -2.93 -2.93 -2.20
C ILE A 494 -1.45 -3.17 -2.45
N ASN A 495 -1.12 -4.35 -2.98
CA ASN A 495 0.18 -4.66 -3.57
C ASN A 495 0.26 -4.07 -4.99
N PRO A 496 1.10 -3.06 -5.25
CA PRO A 496 1.23 -2.45 -6.58
C PRO A 496 1.65 -3.44 -7.67
N PHE A 497 2.37 -4.51 -7.30
CA PHE A 497 2.83 -5.53 -8.22
C PHE A 497 1.74 -6.49 -8.69
N GLN A 498 0.59 -6.58 -8.00
CA GLN A 498 -0.57 -7.33 -8.50
C GLN A 498 -1.19 -6.68 -9.76
N TYR A 499 -0.92 -5.40 -10.02
CA TYR A 499 -1.36 -4.73 -11.25
C TYR A 499 -0.48 -5.02 -12.47
N ARG A 500 0.59 -5.82 -12.33
CA ARG A 500 1.34 -6.31 -13.49
C ARG A 500 0.52 -7.38 -14.20
N ARG A 501 -0.25 -6.95 -15.21
CA ARG A 501 -0.76 -7.83 -16.26
C ARG A 501 0.22 -7.89 -17.40
#